data_AF-A0A182JI35-F1
#
_entry.id   AF-A0A182JI35-F1
#
_cell.length_a   1.000
_cell.length_b   1.000
_cell.length_c   1.000
_cell.angle_alpha   90.00
_cell.angle_beta   90.00
_cell.angle_gamma   90.00
#
_symmetry.space_group_name_H-M   'P 1'
#
loop_
_entity.id
_entity.type
_entity.pdbx_description
1 polymer ?
#
loop_
_entity_poly.entity_id
_entity_poly.type
_entity_poly.pdbx_seq_one_letter_code
_entity_poly.pdbx_strand_id
1 'polypeptide(L)'
;MAPQDEMQTQDKPLPKGAITLSQINADEITFLANRFWAPDTANAHEPYNPQVIEDVYRKEICDTRHSLRRIMMLEFSQYLENYLWPNFDGERASRAHLMSIVAMVNEKFREKVEVWKVFEGNSDRFAVFFQRVLEACVEERPISPGIMREQTALLVFLNHCFNSMEVELCRNQAKRLVSLAMWSCLQPGRREQELNQIPEWRKFWKKLQKREKPEQKAKLNWERHFLQNLMIKFIRILESIPADGPVCEESVRYCERFVEFLIDLEALLPTRRFFNTVMDDCHVVVRCSISSLVRREEGHLFSQVSNF
;
A
#
# COMPACT_ATOMS: atom_id res chain seq x y z
N MET A 1 66.42 -1.62 4.43
CA MET A 1 65.48 -2.61 5.01
C MET A 1 64.52 -1.85 5.91
N ALA A 2 63.29 -1.66 5.45
CA ALA A 2 62.15 -1.23 6.25
C ALA A 2 60.99 -2.19 5.91
N PRO A 3 60.16 -2.63 6.87
CA PRO A 3 59.16 -3.66 6.62
C PRO A 3 57.96 -3.07 5.87
N GLN A 4 57.44 -3.85 4.92
CA GLN A 4 56.15 -3.59 4.27
C GLN A 4 55.04 -4.04 5.22
N ASP A 5 54.16 -3.12 5.62
CA ASP A 5 52.91 -3.45 6.29
C ASP A 5 51.92 -4.03 5.26
N GLU A 6 51.79 -5.36 5.25
CA GLU A 6 50.67 -6.05 4.62
C GLU A 6 49.40 -5.80 5.45
N MET A 7 48.60 -4.84 5.01
CA MET A 7 47.28 -4.60 5.56
C MET A 7 46.33 -5.70 5.05
N GLN A 8 46.24 -6.80 5.81
CA GLN A 8 45.25 -7.85 5.64
C GLN A 8 43.84 -7.24 5.79
N THR A 9 43.16 -6.99 4.67
CA THR A 9 41.71 -6.74 4.67
C THR A 9 40.99 -8.01 5.10
N GLN A 10 40.59 -8.04 6.36
CA GLN A 10 39.66 -9.02 6.89
C GLN A 10 38.33 -8.94 6.12
N ASP A 11 38.03 -9.96 5.33
CA ASP A 11 36.71 -10.18 4.75
C ASP A 11 35.70 -10.33 5.89
N LYS A 12 34.98 -9.25 6.19
CA LYS A 12 33.79 -9.32 7.04
C LYS A 12 32.76 -10.18 6.31
N PRO A 13 32.15 -11.19 6.97
CA PRO A 13 31.12 -11.98 6.35
C PRO A 13 29.96 -11.08 5.92
N LEU A 14 29.66 -11.10 4.62
CA LEU A 14 28.55 -10.37 4.00
C LEU A 14 27.23 -10.71 4.72
N PRO A 15 26.36 -9.73 5.00
CA PRO A 15 25.04 -9.99 5.54
C PRO A 15 24.29 -10.97 4.62
N LYS A 16 23.60 -11.96 5.20
CA LYS A 16 22.72 -12.88 4.44
C LYS A 16 21.72 -12.04 3.63
N GLY A 17 21.89 -12.00 2.31
CA GLY A 17 21.04 -11.24 1.38
C GLY A 17 21.72 -10.07 0.64
N ALA A 18 22.96 -9.71 0.97
CA ALA A 18 23.69 -8.67 0.25
C ALA A 18 24.03 -9.10 -1.19
N ILE A 19 23.66 -8.28 -2.18
CA ILE A 19 23.94 -8.51 -3.60
C ILE A 19 25.33 -7.95 -3.93
N THR A 20 26.17 -8.75 -4.59
CA THR A 20 27.50 -8.31 -5.04
C THR A 20 27.42 -7.54 -6.37
N LEU A 21 28.36 -6.62 -6.61
CA LEU A 21 28.43 -5.85 -7.87
C LEU A 21 28.52 -6.76 -9.11
N SER A 22 29.23 -7.89 -9.02
CA SER A 22 29.32 -8.86 -10.11
C SER A 22 27.98 -9.53 -10.41
N GLN A 23 27.18 -9.82 -9.37
CA GLN A 23 25.83 -10.36 -9.53
C GLN A 23 24.85 -9.35 -10.12
N ILE A 24 25.00 -8.06 -9.80
CA ILE A 24 24.19 -6.99 -10.42
C ILE A 24 24.50 -6.91 -11.91
N ASN A 25 25.78 -6.84 -12.29
CA ASN A 25 26.18 -6.63 -13.68
C ASN A 25 25.82 -7.79 -14.61
N ALA A 26 25.71 -9.02 -14.09
CA ALA A 26 25.34 -10.20 -14.86
C ALA A 26 23.82 -10.41 -14.97
N ASP A 27 23.00 -9.54 -14.39
CA ASP A 27 21.58 -9.75 -14.25
C ASP A 27 20.75 -9.23 -15.44
N GLU A 28 19.70 -9.98 -15.83
CA GLU A 28 18.74 -9.59 -16.87
C GLU A 28 18.06 -8.25 -16.60
N ILE A 29 17.74 -7.91 -15.34
CA ILE A 29 17.17 -6.60 -14.98
C ILE A 29 18.17 -5.48 -15.27
N THR A 30 19.46 -5.70 -15.02
CA THR A 30 20.50 -4.71 -15.30
C THR A 30 20.66 -4.49 -16.80
N PHE A 31 20.61 -5.55 -17.60
CA PHE A 31 20.59 -5.43 -19.06
C PHE A 31 19.37 -4.64 -19.54
N LEU A 32 18.19 -4.95 -19.00
CA LEU A 32 16.94 -4.27 -19.34
C LEU A 32 16.97 -2.80 -18.91
N ALA A 33 17.49 -2.50 -17.72
CA ALA A 33 17.65 -1.15 -17.21
C ALA A 33 18.57 -0.32 -18.12
N ASN A 34 19.74 -0.86 -18.48
CA ASN A 34 20.68 -0.20 -19.40
C ASN A 34 20.08 0.10 -20.78
N ARG A 35 19.05 -0.65 -21.19
CA ARG A 35 18.36 -0.44 -22.46
C ARG A 35 17.29 0.64 -22.40
N PHE A 36 16.72 0.92 -21.22
CA PHE A 36 15.47 1.67 -21.13
C PHE A 36 15.43 2.79 -20.09
N TRP A 37 16.12 2.67 -18.94
CA TRP A 37 15.95 3.61 -17.83
C TRP A 37 17.14 3.83 -16.89
N ALA A 38 18.22 3.06 -17.00
CA ALA A 38 19.37 3.24 -16.13
C ALA A 38 20.02 4.61 -16.37
N PRO A 39 20.41 5.34 -15.31
CA PRO A 39 20.93 6.70 -15.45
C PRO A 39 22.21 6.76 -16.29
N ASP A 40 23.07 5.76 -16.17
CA ASP A 40 24.39 5.72 -16.82
C ASP A 40 24.30 5.55 -18.36
N THR A 41 23.15 5.10 -18.87
CA THR A 41 22.91 4.83 -20.29
C THR A 41 21.88 5.76 -20.92
N ALA A 42 21.52 6.87 -20.25
CA ALA A 42 20.44 7.76 -20.65
C ALA A 42 20.48 8.23 -22.11
N ASN A 43 21.66 8.40 -22.69
CA ASN A 43 21.85 8.85 -24.08
C ASN A 43 21.58 7.78 -25.15
N ALA A 44 21.41 6.51 -24.75
CA ALA A 44 21.29 5.36 -25.64
C ALA A 44 20.02 4.53 -25.37
N HIS A 45 19.07 5.05 -24.58
CA HIS A 45 17.84 4.34 -24.28
C HIS A 45 16.97 4.14 -25.52
N GLU A 46 16.37 2.96 -25.60
CA GLU A 46 15.30 2.67 -26.54
C GLU A 46 14.03 3.48 -26.20
N PRO A 47 13.13 3.69 -27.18
CA PRO A 47 11.84 4.32 -26.92
C PRO A 47 11.03 3.58 -25.86
N TYR A 48 10.22 4.32 -25.10
CA TYR A 48 9.32 3.75 -24.10
C TYR A 48 8.46 2.62 -24.69
N ASN A 49 8.42 1.49 -23.98
CA ASN A 49 7.63 0.33 -24.34
C ASN A 49 6.83 -0.17 -23.12
N PRO A 50 5.47 -0.07 -23.12
CA PRO A 50 4.65 -0.52 -22.01
C PRO A 50 4.72 -2.04 -21.77
N GLN A 51 5.07 -2.84 -22.78
CA GLN A 51 5.22 -4.29 -22.62
C GLN A 51 6.36 -4.66 -21.66
N VAL A 52 7.37 -3.80 -21.53
CA VAL A 52 8.46 -3.97 -20.57
C VAL A 52 7.91 -4.00 -19.14
N ILE A 53 6.93 -3.16 -18.83
CA ILE A 53 6.29 -3.13 -17.51
C ILE A 53 5.48 -4.40 -17.27
N GLU A 54 4.73 -4.87 -18.27
CA GLU A 54 3.97 -6.13 -18.19
C GLU A 54 4.88 -7.33 -17.94
N ASP A 55 6.01 -7.40 -18.63
CA ASP A 55 6.96 -8.50 -18.51
C ASP A 55 7.70 -8.45 -17.17
N VAL A 56 8.17 -7.28 -16.74
CA VAL A 56 8.79 -7.09 -15.42
C VAL A 56 7.83 -7.46 -14.32
N TYR A 57 6.58 -6.99 -14.39
CA TYR A 57 5.57 -7.31 -13.39
C TYR A 57 5.34 -8.82 -13.28
N ARG A 58 5.10 -9.49 -14.42
CA ARG A 58 4.81 -10.92 -14.45
C ARG A 58 6.00 -11.78 -14.01
N LYS A 59 7.19 -11.49 -14.52
CA LYS A 59 8.38 -12.33 -14.35
C LYS A 59 9.15 -12.03 -13.06
N GLU A 60 9.19 -10.76 -12.67
CA GLU A 60 10.09 -10.29 -11.60
C GLU A 60 9.37 -9.94 -10.30
N ILE A 61 8.15 -9.42 -10.39
CA ILE A 61 7.38 -9.00 -9.21
C ILE A 61 6.42 -10.10 -8.75
N CYS A 62 5.74 -10.78 -9.68
CA CYS A 62 4.76 -11.82 -9.33
C CYS A 62 5.38 -13.19 -9.00
N ASP A 63 6.59 -13.54 -9.48
CA ASP A 63 7.23 -14.83 -9.16
C ASP A 63 7.78 -14.83 -7.73
N THR A 64 7.24 -15.71 -6.88
CA THR A 64 7.54 -15.76 -5.44
C THR A 64 8.91 -16.34 -5.11
N ARG A 65 9.57 -17.04 -6.04
CA ARG A 65 10.82 -17.76 -5.72
C ARG A 65 11.98 -16.83 -5.41
N HIS A 66 12.01 -15.64 -6.01
CA HIS A 66 13.10 -14.68 -5.85
C HIS A 66 12.63 -13.21 -5.76
N SER A 67 11.33 -12.95 -5.55
CA SER A 67 10.72 -11.62 -5.68
C SER A 67 11.47 -10.51 -4.93
N LEU A 68 11.88 -10.73 -3.67
CA LEU A 68 12.56 -9.69 -2.88
C LEU A 68 13.85 -9.21 -3.55
N ARG A 69 14.72 -10.13 -3.97
CA ARG A 69 15.99 -9.78 -4.63
C ARG A 69 15.73 -9.06 -5.96
N ARG A 70 14.73 -9.50 -6.72
CA ARG A 70 14.37 -8.89 -8.01
C ARG A 70 13.81 -7.47 -7.82
N ILE A 71 12.97 -7.28 -6.80
CA ILE A 71 12.43 -5.98 -6.39
C ILE A 71 13.55 -5.02 -5.97
N MET A 72 14.51 -5.48 -5.15
CA MET A 72 15.68 -4.68 -4.76
C MET A 72 16.48 -4.19 -5.95
N MET A 73 16.67 -5.04 -6.96
CA MET A 73 17.42 -4.66 -8.15
C MET A 73 16.66 -3.68 -9.05
N LEU A 74 15.33 -3.82 -9.15
CA LEU A 74 14.50 -2.84 -9.84
C LEU A 74 14.62 -1.47 -9.15
N GLU A 75 14.57 -1.43 -7.82
CA GLU A 75 14.78 -0.21 -7.03
C GLU A 75 16.16 0.38 -7.26
N PHE A 76 17.22 -0.42 -7.15
CA PHE A 76 18.61 0.01 -7.36
C PHE A 76 18.85 0.59 -8.75
N SER A 77 18.15 0.05 -9.76
CA SER A 77 18.22 0.53 -11.14
C SER A 77 17.40 1.81 -11.41
N GLN A 78 16.74 2.38 -10.40
CA GLN A 78 15.86 3.56 -10.50
C GLN A 78 14.64 3.33 -11.42
N TYR A 79 14.05 2.13 -11.34
CA TYR A 79 12.90 1.75 -12.18
C TYR A 79 11.68 2.66 -11.95
N LEU A 80 11.44 3.10 -10.71
CA LEU A 80 10.33 3.99 -10.38
C LEU A 80 10.51 5.38 -11.02
N GLU A 81 11.67 5.98 -10.80
CA GLU A 81 12.00 7.35 -11.16
C GLU A 81 12.16 7.53 -12.66
N ASN A 82 12.78 6.55 -13.33
CA ASN A 82 13.21 6.72 -14.70
C ASN A 82 12.31 5.98 -15.72
N TYR A 83 11.50 5.00 -15.30
CA TYR A 83 10.64 4.25 -16.22
C TYR A 83 9.16 4.25 -15.84
N LEU A 84 8.81 3.96 -14.59
CA LEU A 84 7.40 3.83 -14.21
C LEU A 84 6.69 5.18 -14.13
N TRP A 85 7.16 6.08 -13.27
CA TRP A 85 6.43 7.31 -12.97
C TRP A 85 6.37 8.31 -14.13
N PRO A 86 7.46 8.56 -14.89
CA PRO A 86 7.41 9.44 -16.05
C PRO A 86 6.37 9.01 -17.09
N ASN A 87 6.22 7.69 -17.28
CA ASN A 87 5.35 7.08 -18.28
C ASN A 87 3.97 6.67 -17.74
N PHE A 88 3.64 6.98 -16.49
CA PHE A 88 2.33 6.64 -15.92
C PHE A 88 1.22 7.51 -16.52
N ASP A 89 0.39 6.87 -17.34
CA ASP A 89 -0.88 7.43 -17.82
C ASP A 89 -1.98 7.09 -16.81
N GLY A 90 -2.46 8.09 -16.08
CA GLY A 90 -3.46 7.90 -15.03
C GLY A 90 -4.70 7.11 -15.47
N GLU A 91 -5.19 7.33 -16.68
CA GLU A 91 -6.41 6.70 -17.17
C GLU A 91 -6.15 5.34 -17.82
N ARG A 92 -5.02 5.19 -18.52
CA ARG A 92 -4.76 4.03 -19.39
C ARG A 92 -3.70 3.06 -18.88
N ALA A 93 -2.95 3.44 -17.85
CA ALA A 93 -1.91 2.58 -17.28
C ALA A 93 -2.52 1.22 -16.87
N SER A 94 -1.81 0.14 -17.12
CA SER A 94 -2.30 -1.20 -16.83
C SER A 94 -2.26 -1.51 -15.34
N ARG A 95 -2.83 -2.67 -14.96
CA ARG A 95 -2.68 -3.21 -13.60
C ARG A 95 -1.20 -3.47 -13.26
N ALA A 96 -0.43 -3.99 -14.21
CA ALA A 96 1.00 -4.22 -14.02
C ALA A 96 1.75 -2.92 -13.71
N HIS A 97 1.42 -1.82 -14.40
CA HIS A 97 2.00 -0.52 -14.13
C HIS A 97 1.62 0.01 -12.75
N LEU A 98 0.33 -0.05 -12.39
CA LEU A 98 -0.16 0.34 -11.06
C LEU A 98 0.56 -0.44 -9.95
N MET A 99 0.59 -1.77 -10.06
CA MET A 99 1.17 -2.64 -9.05
C MET A 99 2.70 -2.55 -8.99
N SER A 100 3.38 -2.26 -10.12
CA SER A 100 4.82 -2.04 -10.13
C SER A 100 5.20 -0.77 -9.38
N ILE A 101 4.43 0.32 -9.52
CA ILE A 101 4.66 1.55 -8.74
C ILE A 101 4.45 1.26 -7.24
N VAL A 102 3.36 0.56 -6.89
CA VAL A 102 3.08 0.13 -5.50
C VAL A 102 4.24 -0.69 -4.94
N ALA A 103 4.76 -1.66 -5.69
CA ALA A 103 5.87 -2.49 -5.27
C ALA A 103 7.16 -1.67 -5.02
N MET A 104 7.50 -0.75 -5.92
CA MET A 104 8.70 0.09 -5.75
C MET A 104 8.57 1.05 -4.56
N VAL A 105 7.38 1.63 -4.34
CA VAL A 105 7.16 2.51 -3.17
C VAL A 105 7.31 1.72 -1.87
N ASN A 106 6.69 0.55 -1.78
CA ASN A 106 6.81 -0.31 -0.58
C ASN A 106 8.27 -0.73 -0.33
N GLU A 107 9.01 -1.02 -1.40
CA GLU A 107 10.42 -1.35 -1.31
C GLU A 107 11.27 -0.19 -0.79
N LYS A 108 11.03 1.03 -1.29
CA LYS A 108 11.73 2.22 -0.79
C LYS A 108 11.48 2.47 0.70
N PHE A 109 10.25 2.23 1.18
CA PHE A 109 9.96 2.24 2.61
C PHE A 109 10.70 1.15 3.38
N ARG A 110 10.80 -0.07 2.82
CA ARG A 110 11.54 -1.18 3.42
C ARG A 110 13.04 -0.87 3.58
N GLU A 111 13.63 -0.25 2.56
CA GLU A 111 15.05 0.17 2.54
C GLU A 111 15.27 1.51 3.27
N LYS A 112 14.21 2.17 3.74
CA LYS A 112 14.24 3.45 4.47
C LYS A 112 14.92 4.58 3.67
N VAL A 113 14.67 4.61 2.37
CA VAL A 113 15.15 5.66 1.47
C VAL A 113 14.06 6.69 1.17
N GLU A 114 14.41 7.74 0.42
CA GLU A 114 13.47 8.78 0.01
C GLU A 114 12.41 8.20 -0.96
N VAL A 115 11.13 8.54 -0.74
CA VAL A 115 9.98 7.94 -1.44
C VAL A 115 9.17 8.95 -2.25
N TRP A 116 8.92 10.13 -1.70
CA TRP A 116 7.84 10.99 -2.15
C TRP A 116 8.27 12.01 -3.20
N LYS A 117 9.56 12.38 -3.25
CA LYS A 117 10.11 13.40 -4.15
C LYS A 117 9.84 13.11 -5.63
N VAL A 118 9.84 11.84 -6.03
CA VAL A 118 9.54 11.43 -7.42
C VAL A 118 8.14 11.88 -7.86
N PHE A 119 7.19 12.00 -6.94
CA PHE A 119 5.81 12.35 -7.22
C PHE A 119 5.53 13.86 -7.14
N GLU A 120 6.39 14.66 -6.53
CA GLU A 120 6.17 16.09 -6.28
C GLU A 120 5.99 16.91 -7.56
N GLY A 121 6.65 16.51 -8.66
CA GLY A 121 6.57 17.20 -9.95
C GLY A 121 5.20 17.10 -10.64
N ASN A 122 4.30 16.22 -10.20
CA ASN A 122 2.96 16.08 -10.77
C ASN A 122 1.93 15.54 -9.74
N SER A 123 1.52 16.42 -8.83
CA SER A 123 0.57 16.08 -7.75
C SER A 123 -0.81 15.67 -8.26
N ASP A 124 -1.27 16.21 -9.40
CA ASP A 124 -2.54 15.81 -10.02
C ASP A 124 -2.49 14.37 -10.54
N ARG A 125 -1.39 13.97 -11.18
CA ARG A 125 -1.17 12.58 -11.60
C ARG A 125 -1.14 11.64 -10.40
N PHE A 126 -0.55 12.07 -9.28
CA PHE A 126 -0.56 11.27 -8.04
C PHE A 126 -1.97 11.10 -7.48
N ALA A 127 -2.81 12.14 -7.55
CA ALA A 127 -4.21 12.03 -7.13
C ALA A 127 -4.97 10.96 -7.95
N VAL A 128 -4.72 10.88 -9.26
CA VAL A 128 -5.29 9.83 -10.13
C VAL A 128 -4.73 8.46 -9.78
N PHE A 129 -3.42 8.33 -9.61
CA PHE A 129 -2.76 7.08 -9.17
C PHE A 129 -3.35 6.58 -7.84
N PHE A 130 -3.40 7.45 -6.84
CA PHE A 130 -3.93 7.13 -5.52
C PHE A 130 -5.39 6.68 -5.60
N GLN A 131 -6.23 7.36 -6.38
CA GLN A 131 -7.62 6.95 -6.61
C GLN A 131 -7.71 5.53 -7.19
N ARG A 132 -6.85 5.18 -8.15
CA ARG A 132 -6.80 3.82 -8.73
C ARG A 132 -6.32 2.77 -7.74
N VAL A 133 -5.40 3.13 -6.84
CA VAL A 133 -5.00 2.25 -5.72
C VAL A 133 -6.19 1.99 -4.80
N LEU A 134 -6.95 3.02 -4.41
CA LEU A 134 -8.14 2.86 -3.57
C LEU A 134 -9.16 1.92 -4.24
N GLU A 135 -9.41 2.08 -5.53
CA GLU A 135 -10.30 1.21 -6.30
C GLU A 135 -9.80 -0.24 -6.31
N ALA A 136 -8.51 -0.46 -6.49
CA ALA A 136 -7.90 -1.79 -6.45
C ALA A 136 -7.96 -2.45 -5.05
N CYS A 137 -7.88 -1.66 -3.97
CA CYS A 137 -8.02 -2.14 -2.58
C CYS A 137 -9.40 -2.73 -2.31
N VAL A 138 -10.47 -2.18 -2.90
CA VAL A 138 -11.85 -2.65 -2.68
C VAL A 138 -12.39 -3.54 -3.79
N GLU A 139 -11.61 -3.78 -4.85
CA GLU A 139 -11.97 -4.67 -5.95
C GLU A 139 -12.24 -6.10 -5.45
N GLU A 140 -13.41 -6.63 -5.78
CA GLU A 140 -13.81 -8.01 -5.46
C GLU A 140 -13.17 -8.96 -6.48
N ARG A 141 -12.28 -9.85 -6.00
CA ARG A 141 -11.63 -10.88 -6.83
C ARG A 141 -11.56 -12.20 -6.07
N PRO A 142 -11.55 -13.35 -6.76
CA PRO A 142 -11.42 -14.64 -6.11
C PRO A 142 -10.16 -14.72 -5.24
N ILE A 143 -10.29 -15.31 -4.05
CA ILE A 143 -9.15 -15.51 -3.16
C ILE A 143 -8.19 -16.49 -3.82
N SER A 144 -6.99 -16.00 -4.12
CA SER A 144 -5.85 -16.81 -4.57
C SER A 144 -4.56 -16.20 -4.02
N PRO A 145 -3.47 -16.97 -3.87
CA PRO A 145 -2.22 -16.45 -3.34
C PRO A 145 -1.68 -15.23 -4.10
N GLY A 146 -1.80 -15.21 -5.44
CA GLY A 146 -1.38 -14.06 -6.25
C GLY A 146 -2.21 -12.80 -5.98
N ILE A 147 -3.53 -12.95 -5.90
CA ILE A 147 -4.44 -11.84 -5.63
C ILE A 147 -4.23 -11.29 -4.21
N MET A 148 -4.06 -12.16 -3.22
CA MET A 148 -3.86 -11.73 -1.83
C MET A 148 -2.52 -11.03 -1.61
N ARG A 149 -1.47 -11.42 -2.36
CA ARG A 149 -0.21 -10.65 -2.40
C ARG A 149 -0.40 -9.24 -2.95
N GLU A 150 -1.13 -9.09 -4.05
CA GLU A 150 -1.44 -7.75 -4.58
C GLU A 150 -2.24 -6.92 -3.57
N GLN A 151 -3.28 -7.51 -2.96
CA GLN A 151 -4.11 -6.84 -1.96
C GLN A 151 -3.30 -6.41 -0.73
N THR A 152 -2.35 -7.24 -0.30
CA THR A 152 -1.44 -6.91 0.81
C THR A 152 -0.50 -5.76 0.41
N ALA A 153 0.08 -5.78 -0.79
CA ALA A 153 0.96 -4.71 -1.27
C ALA A 153 0.22 -3.37 -1.39
N LEU A 154 -1.02 -3.38 -1.90
CA LEU A 154 -1.88 -2.19 -1.96
C LEU A 154 -2.17 -1.62 -0.56
N LEU A 155 -2.48 -2.49 0.39
CA LEU A 155 -2.75 -2.12 1.77
C LEU A 155 -1.52 -1.52 2.47
N VAL A 156 -0.34 -2.10 2.27
CA VAL A 156 0.93 -1.59 2.80
C VAL A 156 1.23 -0.19 2.22
N PHE A 157 1.06 -0.01 0.91
CA PHE A 157 1.20 1.30 0.28
C PHE A 157 0.22 2.32 0.86
N LEU A 158 -1.05 1.92 1.04
CA LEU A 158 -2.06 2.78 1.63
C LEU A 158 -1.67 3.20 3.05
N ASN A 159 -1.18 2.24 3.86
CA ASN A 159 -0.69 2.51 5.20
C ASN A 159 0.46 3.53 5.20
N HIS A 160 1.42 3.37 4.28
CA HIS A 160 2.50 4.35 4.09
C HIS A 160 1.96 5.76 3.79
N CYS A 161 0.93 5.90 2.95
CA CYS A 161 0.32 7.21 2.69
C CYS A 161 -0.34 7.83 3.94
N PHE A 162 -1.00 7.03 4.78
CA PHE A 162 -1.60 7.52 6.03
C PHE A 162 -0.53 7.88 7.07
N ASN A 163 0.55 7.11 7.14
CA ASN A 163 1.69 7.37 8.03
C ASN A 163 2.62 8.49 7.55
N SER A 164 2.39 9.04 6.35
CA SER A 164 3.13 10.19 5.79
C SER A 164 2.29 11.45 5.59
N MET A 165 1.28 11.68 6.45
CA MET A 165 0.40 12.86 6.34
C MET A 165 1.08 14.21 6.64
N GLU A 166 2.32 14.23 7.08
CA GLU A 166 3.20 15.41 7.10
C GLU A 166 3.59 15.86 5.69
N VAL A 167 3.67 14.93 4.74
CA VAL A 167 3.91 15.21 3.32
C VAL A 167 2.63 15.73 2.68
N GLU A 168 2.68 16.90 2.04
CA GLU A 168 1.50 17.55 1.48
C GLU A 168 0.77 16.68 0.46
N LEU A 169 1.53 15.99 -0.40
CA LEU A 169 1.02 15.06 -1.39
C LEU A 169 0.11 14.00 -0.76
N CYS A 170 0.60 13.30 0.26
CA CYS A 170 -0.13 12.26 0.98
C CYS A 170 -1.29 12.83 1.78
N ARG A 171 -1.07 13.95 2.49
CA ARG A 171 -2.10 14.63 3.28
C ARG A 171 -3.32 15.01 2.44
N ASN A 172 -3.11 15.54 1.24
CA ASN A 172 -4.18 15.98 0.35
C ASN A 172 -5.07 14.81 -0.11
N GLN A 173 -4.49 13.61 -0.21
CA GLN A 173 -5.23 12.40 -0.60
C GLN A 173 -5.84 11.63 0.59
N ALA A 174 -5.10 11.47 1.69
CA ALA A 174 -5.51 10.68 2.85
C ALA A 174 -6.56 11.41 3.70
N LYS A 175 -6.43 12.73 3.90
CA LYS A 175 -7.31 13.51 4.79
C LYS A 175 -8.78 13.45 4.39
N ARG A 176 -9.10 13.33 3.10
CA ARG A 176 -10.50 13.21 2.64
C ARG A 176 -11.17 11.92 3.13
N LEU A 177 -10.40 10.84 3.33
CA LEU A 177 -10.89 9.52 3.72
C LEU A 177 -11.19 9.39 5.23
N VAL A 178 -10.58 10.23 6.06
CA VAL A 178 -10.71 10.22 7.54
C VAL A 178 -11.32 11.51 8.11
N SER A 179 -12.03 12.26 7.27
CA SER A 179 -12.71 13.49 7.69
C SER A 179 -14.08 13.21 8.30
N LEU A 180 -14.70 14.20 8.96
CA LEU A 180 -16.08 14.11 9.45
C LEU A 180 -17.07 13.62 8.37
N ALA A 181 -16.81 13.90 7.09
CA ALA A 181 -17.66 13.45 5.99
C ALA A 181 -17.78 11.92 5.90
N MET A 182 -16.81 11.16 6.41
CA MET A 182 -16.85 9.70 6.40
C MET A 182 -18.04 9.14 7.17
N TRP A 183 -18.57 9.87 8.17
CA TRP A 183 -19.78 9.49 8.91
C TRP A 183 -21.04 9.38 8.03
N SER A 184 -20.96 9.73 6.75
CA SER A 184 -21.99 9.36 5.76
C SER A 184 -22.23 7.85 5.71
N CYS A 185 -21.22 7.04 6.01
CA CYS A 185 -21.28 5.58 5.97
C CYS A 185 -21.89 4.93 7.23
N LEU A 186 -21.98 5.69 8.34
CA LEU A 186 -22.58 5.21 9.58
C LEU A 186 -24.08 4.98 9.42
N GLN A 187 -24.62 4.05 10.22
CA GLN A 187 -26.06 3.92 10.38
C GLN A 187 -26.69 5.28 10.81
N PRO A 188 -27.87 5.66 10.27
CA PRO A 188 -28.46 6.97 10.56
C PRO A 188 -28.65 7.25 12.05
N GLY A 189 -29.08 6.25 12.83
CA GLY A 189 -29.25 6.37 14.28
C GLY A 189 -27.93 6.63 15.00
N ARG A 190 -26.88 5.85 14.68
CA ARG A 190 -25.53 6.03 15.22
C ARG A 190 -24.98 7.42 14.89
N ARG A 191 -25.09 7.84 13.63
CA ARG A 191 -24.65 9.18 13.21
C ARG A 191 -25.34 10.30 14.00
N GLU A 192 -26.66 10.23 14.18
CA GLU A 192 -27.39 11.27 14.91
C GLU A 192 -27.01 11.30 16.40
N GLN A 193 -26.76 10.14 17.02
CA GLN A 193 -26.24 10.05 18.38
C GLN A 193 -24.90 10.78 18.50
N GLU A 194 -23.95 10.50 17.62
CA GLU A 194 -22.62 11.13 17.64
C GLU A 194 -22.68 12.64 17.38
N LEU A 195 -23.50 13.09 16.42
CA LEU A 195 -23.71 14.51 16.14
C LEU A 195 -24.47 15.26 17.25
N ASN A 196 -25.24 14.55 18.08
CA ASN A 196 -25.90 15.15 19.25
C ASN A 196 -24.95 15.34 20.44
N GLN A 197 -23.94 14.50 20.57
CA GLN A 197 -22.93 14.64 21.64
C GLN A 197 -22.08 15.90 21.46
N ILE A 198 -21.81 16.31 20.22
CA ILE A 198 -20.96 17.48 19.92
C ILE A 198 -21.68 18.44 18.95
N PRO A 199 -22.36 19.50 19.46
CA PRO A 199 -23.12 20.45 18.65
C PRO A 199 -22.32 21.14 17.53
N GLU A 200 -21.02 21.36 17.72
CA GLU A 200 -20.13 21.93 16.70
C GLU A 200 -20.04 21.02 15.48
N TRP A 201 -19.93 19.70 15.68
CA TRP A 201 -19.88 18.72 14.59
C TRP A 201 -21.19 18.69 13.81
N ARG A 202 -22.34 18.80 14.49
CA ARG A 202 -23.64 18.97 13.81
C ARG A 202 -23.68 20.21 12.93
N LYS A 203 -23.09 21.33 13.37
CA LYS A 203 -22.98 22.55 12.56
C LYS A 203 -22.09 22.33 11.33
N PHE A 204 -20.94 21.66 11.49
CA PHE A 204 -20.05 21.34 10.36
C PHE A 204 -20.68 20.35 9.39
N TRP A 205 -21.36 19.32 9.89
CA TRP A 205 -22.10 18.34 9.10
C TRP A 205 -23.15 18.99 8.20
N LYS A 206 -23.97 19.88 8.77
CA LYS A 206 -24.95 20.66 7.99
C LYS A 206 -24.29 21.53 6.91
N LYS A 207 -23.09 22.08 7.17
CA LYS A 207 -22.34 22.85 6.18
C LYS A 207 -21.77 21.97 5.07
N LEU A 208 -21.27 20.78 5.39
CA LEU A 208 -20.79 19.80 4.41
C LEU A 208 -21.91 19.45 3.43
N GLN A 209 -23.08 19.06 3.96
CA GLN A 209 -24.25 18.72 3.15
C GLN A 209 -24.69 19.85 2.21
N LYS A 210 -24.60 21.12 2.66
CA LYS A 210 -24.96 22.29 1.84
C LYS A 210 -23.97 22.62 0.73
N ARG A 211 -22.69 22.24 0.89
CA ARG A 211 -21.61 22.55 -0.09
C ARG A 211 -21.49 21.49 -1.17
N GLU A 212 -22.17 20.37 -1.03
CA GLU A 212 -22.13 19.27 -1.98
C GLU A 212 -22.84 19.63 -3.28
N LYS A 213 -22.07 19.65 -4.36
CA LYS A 213 -22.59 19.81 -5.71
C LYS A 213 -23.11 18.46 -6.24
N PRO A 214 -24.25 18.43 -6.96
CA PRO A 214 -24.81 17.18 -7.48
C PRO A 214 -23.83 16.36 -8.33
N GLU A 215 -22.98 17.03 -9.11
CA GLU A 215 -22.03 16.40 -10.05
C GLU A 215 -20.90 15.67 -9.32
N GLN A 216 -20.58 16.06 -8.08
CA GLN A 216 -19.52 15.44 -7.27
C GLN A 216 -20.05 14.43 -6.27
N LYS A 217 -21.38 14.32 -6.12
CA LYS A 217 -22.01 13.54 -5.05
C LYS A 217 -21.62 12.06 -5.10
N ALA A 218 -21.58 11.45 -6.28
CA ALA A 218 -21.22 10.04 -6.43
C ALA A 218 -19.77 9.77 -5.98
N LYS A 219 -18.82 10.59 -6.46
CA LYS A 219 -17.40 10.51 -6.09
C LYS A 219 -17.20 10.71 -4.59
N LEU A 220 -17.79 11.76 -4.02
CA LEU A 220 -17.72 12.03 -2.58
C LEU A 220 -18.34 10.91 -1.76
N ASN A 221 -19.46 10.36 -2.20
CA ASN A 221 -20.10 9.23 -1.52
C ASN A 221 -19.18 8.00 -1.51
N TRP A 222 -18.57 7.69 -2.65
CA TRP A 222 -17.62 6.58 -2.75
C TRP A 222 -16.44 6.75 -1.80
N GLU A 223 -15.81 7.93 -1.78
CA GLU A 223 -14.68 8.24 -0.90
C GLU A 223 -15.03 8.10 0.59
N ARG A 224 -16.22 8.55 0.98
CA ARG A 224 -16.69 8.48 2.38
C ARG A 224 -16.95 7.06 2.86
N HIS A 225 -17.28 6.15 1.94
CA HIS A 225 -17.53 4.75 2.25
C HIS A 225 -16.30 3.88 2.02
N PHE A 226 -15.20 4.42 1.49
CA PHE A 226 -14.02 3.64 1.13
C PHE A 226 -13.47 2.80 2.30
N LEU A 227 -13.18 3.43 3.46
CA LEU A 227 -12.63 2.69 4.61
C LEU A 227 -13.65 1.69 5.20
N GLN A 228 -14.95 2.01 5.19
CA GLN A 228 -15.99 1.06 5.60
C GLN A 228 -16.02 -0.16 4.65
N ASN A 229 -16.04 0.07 3.34
CA ASN A 229 -16.05 -0.99 2.33
C ASN A 229 -14.80 -1.86 2.42
N LEU A 230 -13.64 -1.23 2.67
CA LEU A 230 -12.37 -1.91 2.88
C LEU A 230 -12.41 -2.80 4.13
N MET A 231 -12.98 -2.32 5.25
CA MET A 231 -13.19 -3.12 6.47
C MET A 231 -14.17 -4.28 6.24
N ILE A 232 -15.26 -4.06 5.51
CA ILE A 232 -16.22 -5.12 5.17
C ILE A 232 -15.54 -6.21 4.32
N LYS A 233 -14.73 -5.81 3.33
CA LYS A 233 -13.95 -6.76 2.52
C LYS A 233 -12.96 -7.55 3.39
N PHE A 234 -12.26 -6.89 4.30
CA PHE A 234 -11.38 -7.57 5.26
C PHE A 234 -12.13 -8.59 6.11
N ILE A 235 -13.28 -8.23 6.68
CA ILE A 235 -14.11 -9.15 7.48
C ILE A 235 -14.51 -10.38 6.65
N ARG A 236 -14.92 -10.19 5.38
CA ARG A 236 -15.25 -11.31 4.48
C ARG A 236 -14.05 -12.23 4.23
N ILE A 237 -12.86 -11.67 4.02
CA ILE A 237 -11.63 -12.46 3.84
C ILE A 237 -11.29 -13.21 5.13
N LEU A 238 -11.36 -12.55 6.28
CA LEU A 238 -11.14 -13.16 7.59
C LEU A 238 -12.09 -14.35 7.84
N GLU A 239 -13.37 -14.20 7.49
CA GLU A 239 -14.39 -15.24 7.66
C GLU A 239 -14.30 -16.37 6.65
N SER A 240 -13.63 -16.15 5.52
CA SER A 240 -13.35 -17.22 4.56
C SER A 240 -12.29 -18.21 5.07
N ILE A 241 -11.54 -17.87 6.12
CA ILE A 241 -10.52 -18.72 6.71
C ILE A 241 -11.20 -19.82 7.55
N PRO A 242 -11.03 -21.11 7.20
CA PRO A 242 -11.67 -22.20 7.92
C PRO A 242 -11.05 -22.39 9.30
N ALA A 243 -11.82 -22.95 10.24
CA ALA A 243 -11.33 -23.32 11.57
C ALA A 243 -10.17 -24.30 11.50
N ASP A 244 -10.28 -25.31 10.63
CA ASP A 244 -9.31 -26.39 10.47
C ASP A 244 -8.99 -26.62 8.98
N GLY A 245 -7.91 -27.36 8.71
CA GLY A 245 -7.50 -27.72 7.35
C GLY A 245 -6.64 -26.66 6.65
N PRO A 246 -6.39 -26.80 5.33
CA PRO A 246 -5.48 -25.94 4.58
C PRO A 246 -5.92 -24.47 4.60
N VAL A 247 -4.97 -23.57 4.80
CA VAL A 247 -5.18 -22.12 4.77
C VAL A 247 -4.27 -21.47 3.73
N CYS A 248 -4.77 -20.42 3.08
CA CYS A 248 -3.96 -19.57 2.23
C CYS A 248 -3.09 -18.64 3.10
N GLU A 249 -1.78 -18.88 3.17
CA GLU A 249 -0.83 -18.06 3.94
C GLU A 249 -0.91 -16.56 3.59
N GLU A 250 -1.13 -16.24 2.30
CA GLU A 250 -1.24 -14.85 1.86
C GLU A 250 -2.53 -14.18 2.34
N SER A 251 -3.59 -14.96 2.62
CA SER A 251 -4.79 -14.43 3.28
C SER A 251 -4.52 -14.12 4.75
N VAL A 252 -3.76 -14.97 5.44
CA VAL A 252 -3.34 -14.72 6.83
C VAL A 252 -2.49 -13.45 6.90
N ARG A 253 -1.49 -13.33 6.04
CA ARG A 253 -0.62 -12.14 5.95
C ARG A 253 -1.40 -10.87 5.63
N TYR A 254 -2.38 -10.94 4.74
CA TYR A 254 -3.27 -9.82 4.47
C TYR A 254 -4.03 -9.41 5.74
N CYS A 255 -4.59 -10.36 6.48
CA CYS A 255 -5.31 -10.09 7.73
C CYS A 255 -4.39 -9.46 8.79
N GLU A 256 -3.16 -9.93 8.95
CA GLU A 256 -2.17 -9.32 9.86
C GLU A 256 -1.88 -7.86 9.49
N ARG A 257 -1.57 -7.61 8.21
CA ARG A 257 -1.31 -6.24 7.71
C ARG A 257 -2.54 -5.34 7.78
N PHE A 258 -3.75 -5.91 7.72
CA PHE A 258 -4.97 -5.15 7.90
C PHE A 258 -5.15 -4.70 9.34
N VAL A 259 -4.87 -5.57 10.29
CA VAL A 259 -4.92 -5.22 11.71
C VAL A 259 -3.86 -4.17 12.04
N GLU A 260 -2.64 -4.28 11.49
CA GLU A 260 -1.62 -3.22 11.56
C GLU A 260 -2.10 -1.88 10.99
N PHE A 261 -2.75 -1.90 9.82
CA PHE A 261 -3.32 -0.69 9.22
C PHE A 261 -4.37 -0.03 10.12
N LEU A 262 -5.22 -0.83 10.78
CA LEU A 262 -6.21 -0.30 11.73
C LEU A 262 -5.53 0.33 12.97
N ILE A 263 -4.46 -0.29 13.46
CA ILE A 263 -3.66 0.25 14.58
C ILE A 263 -3.12 1.61 14.24
N ASP A 264 -2.47 1.75 13.09
CA ASP A 264 -1.83 2.99 12.67
C ASP A 264 -2.86 4.12 12.50
N LEU A 265 -4.04 3.80 11.94
CA LEU A 265 -5.14 4.75 11.85
C LEU A 265 -5.68 5.17 13.24
N GLU A 266 -5.73 4.28 14.22
CA GLU A 266 -6.18 4.57 15.59
C GLU A 266 -5.12 5.22 16.47
N ALA A 267 -3.83 5.08 16.12
CA ALA A 267 -2.70 5.62 16.87
C ALA A 267 -2.50 7.13 16.62
N LEU A 268 -2.91 7.64 15.46
CA LEU A 268 -2.73 9.05 15.08
C LEU A 268 -4.04 9.84 15.26
N LEU A 269 -4.00 10.94 16.03
CA LEU A 269 -5.18 11.78 16.27
C LEU A 269 -5.89 12.29 14.98
N PRO A 270 -5.17 12.72 13.92
CA PRO A 270 -5.80 13.20 12.68
C PRO A 270 -6.65 12.16 11.95
N THR A 271 -6.32 10.87 12.11
CA THR A 271 -7.02 9.73 11.49
C THR A 271 -8.07 9.16 12.45
N ARG A 272 -7.72 8.94 13.72
CA ARG A 272 -8.55 8.31 14.75
C ARG A 272 -9.90 9.01 14.96
N ARG A 273 -9.91 10.35 15.01
CA ARG A 273 -11.02 11.15 15.53
C ARG A 273 -12.40 10.77 14.98
N PHE A 274 -12.50 10.55 13.68
CA PHE A 274 -13.76 10.16 13.02
C PHE A 274 -13.77 8.69 12.61
N PHE A 275 -12.59 8.12 12.38
CA PHE A 275 -12.44 6.72 12.00
C PHE A 275 -12.85 5.76 13.11
N ASN A 276 -12.48 6.03 14.36
CA ASN A 276 -12.79 5.19 15.52
C ASN A 276 -14.28 4.81 15.60
N THR A 277 -15.17 5.79 15.42
CA THR A 277 -16.62 5.58 15.40
C THR A 277 -17.06 4.64 14.28
N VAL A 278 -16.45 4.75 13.09
CA VAL A 278 -16.78 3.90 11.93
C VAL A 278 -16.24 2.48 12.14
N MET A 279 -15.05 2.34 12.70
CA MET A 279 -14.46 1.04 13.05
C MET A 279 -15.34 0.30 14.07
N ASP A 280 -15.83 1.01 15.09
CA ASP A 280 -16.77 0.48 16.09
C ASP A 280 -18.11 0.06 15.48
N ASP A 281 -18.69 0.87 14.60
CA ASP A 281 -19.95 0.56 13.88
C ASP A 281 -19.82 -0.65 12.95
N CYS A 282 -18.60 -0.96 12.48
CA CYS A 282 -18.31 -2.16 11.70
C CYS A 282 -18.05 -3.41 12.56
N HIS A 283 -18.00 -3.27 13.89
CA HIS A 283 -17.73 -4.33 14.86
C HIS A 283 -16.43 -5.12 14.59
N VAL A 284 -15.44 -4.48 13.96
CA VAL A 284 -14.23 -5.16 13.47
C VAL A 284 -13.49 -5.88 14.60
N VAL A 285 -13.34 -5.25 15.76
CA VAL A 285 -12.65 -5.83 16.92
C VAL A 285 -13.33 -7.13 17.37
N VAL A 286 -14.67 -7.13 17.45
CA VAL A 286 -15.45 -8.32 17.83
C VAL A 286 -15.33 -9.40 16.76
N ARG A 287 -15.38 -9.04 15.46
CA ARG A 287 -15.21 -10.01 14.36
C ARG A 287 -13.82 -10.65 14.38
N CYS A 288 -12.77 -9.88 14.68
CA CYS A 288 -11.42 -10.41 14.88
C CYS A 288 -11.38 -11.41 16.03
N SER A 289 -11.89 -11.06 17.21
CA SER A 289 -11.78 -11.89 18.42
C SER A 289 -12.54 -13.22 18.35
N ILE A 290 -13.63 -13.29 17.57
CA ILE A 290 -14.40 -14.52 17.37
C ILE A 290 -14.00 -15.30 16.12
N SER A 291 -13.08 -14.78 15.30
CA SER A 291 -12.67 -15.41 14.05
C SER A 291 -11.98 -16.75 14.27
N SER A 292 -12.12 -17.64 13.29
CA SER A 292 -11.38 -18.90 13.24
C SER A 292 -9.87 -18.69 13.35
N LEU A 293 -9.35 -17.63 12.71
CA LEU A 293 -7.91 -17.36 12.62
C LEU A 293 -7.25 -17.21 13.99
N VAL A 294 -7.90 -16.58 14.97
CA VAL A 294 -7.34 -16.40 16.34
C VAL A 294 -7.08 -17.73 17.05
N ARG A 295 -7.77 -18.79 16.67
CA ARG A 295 -7.64 -20.12 17.28
C ARG A 295 -6.61 -21.01 16.58
N ARG A 296 -6.04 -20.55 15.48
CA ARG A 296 -5.10 -21.29 14.65
C ARG A 296 -3.65 -20.97 15.00
N GLU A 297 -2.76 -21.93 14.79
CA GLU A 297 -1.31 -21.70 14.94
C GLU A 297 -0.81 -20.65 13.95
N GLU A 298 -1.30 -20.67 12.70
CA GLU A 298 -0.91 -19.68 11.68
C GLU A 298 -1.39 -18.27 12.04
N GLY A 299 -2.40 -18.13 12.90
CA GLY A 299 -2.94 -16.86 13.34
C GLY A 299 -2.28 -16.30 14.60
N HIS A 300 -1.14 -16.83 15.05
CA HIS A 300 -0.50 -16.38 16.27
C HIS A 300 -0.15 -14.88 16.25
N LEU A 301 0.47 -14.38 15.18
CA LEU A 301 0.75 -12.95 15.04
C LEU A 301 -0.54 -12.14 14.94
N PHE A 302 -1.52 -12.60 14.15
CA PHE A 302 -2.84 -11.99 14.08
C PHE A 302 -3.48 -11.84 15.46
N SER A 303 -3.44 -12.89 16.29
CA SER A 303 -3.97 -12.85 17.66
C SER A 303 -3.25 -11.80 18.50
N GLN A 304 -1.92 -11.73 18.45
CA GLN A 304 -1.13 -10.74 19.18
C GLN A 304 -1.49 -9.30 18.78
N VAL A 305 -1.63 -9.03 17.48
CA VAL A 305 -1.95 -7.68 16.99
C VAL A 305 -3.42 -7.32 17.13
N SER A 306 -4.32 -8.31 17.29
CA SER A 306 -5.78 -8.07 17.42
C SER A 306 -6.25 -7.77 18.85
N ASN A 307 -5.37 -7.88 19.85
CA ASN A 307 -5.66 -7.55 21.24
C ASN A 307 -5.57 -6.03 21.47
N PHE A 308 -6.63 -5.30 21.09
CA PHE A 308 -6.79 -3.86 21.31
C PHE A 308 -7.45 -3.53 22.63
#